data_AF-A0A1G9SJZ2-F1
#
_entry.id   AF-A0A1G9SJZ2-F1
#
_cell.length_a   1.000
_cell.length_b   1.000
_cell.length_c   1.000
_cell.angle_alpha   90.00
_cell.angle_beta   90.00
_cell.angle_gamma   90.00
#
_symmetry.space_group_name_H-M   'P 1'
#
loop_
_entity.id
_entity.type
_entity.pdbx_description
1 polymer ?
#
loop_
_entity_poly.entity_id
_entity_poly.type
_entity_poly.pdbx_seq_one_letter_code
_entity_poly.pdbx_strand_id
1 'polypeptide(L)'
;MKFTKTVLLFILVFALGLGISVPSAQANYYKDVNYTYWAYNDINFLSKHNVIKGFQNQQFQPGVTIKRKDAAVMMVRALELQELGEQEVSLADMTVTSPGYVEVEMAMSRGWFSTTDGKFQPDAVLTRDEMAKALATAFGYEGDGNSYFIDVPIEDSYYPYIDAILYHGVTEGYNDKTYRPLEKVTRAQFSAFLSRVFHQPIAYEIKVNGEIVETVQSLDTAIEHANYYEGSSVHPASHKFMSFSQEIANNDKTGIKAGALIYNGYGENDSFTPEFFRPYLSYQTPAGSSQTMFDTFIVLGIRYDGGQFAETALNNANYAEFQGYLDRTFASNGALNNLNIAASYNNQKADVYIAIPYPKRTEDIVTLDGISLTNDVYSRYDLAKWYVDQVMNKMQQSNYSSLNFKGFYWMNETVKVTEDEVIISSLASKIQEKDLFFIYAPHATSTNFKKWRDYGFDAAFLQPNAFRTNVANKTERLHRAFVNAQIYGSGITMEINSYGTPEQAEQGVEAFNLYMDFAKRYELSKKGMIFYQDRNMIYRMATFPYPVYQNWYKQLTETFFPVQ
;
A
#
# COMPACT_ATOMS: atom_id res chain seq x y z
N MET A 1 -33.58 -69.41 -10.54
CA MET A 1 -33.15 -69.98 -11.83
C MET A 1 -32.68 -68.82 -12.71
N LYS A 2 -31.48 -68.92 -13.29
CA LYS A 2 -30.84 -67.91 -14.17
C LYS A 2 -31.80 -67.46 -15.30
N PHE A 3 -31.74 -66.19 -15.72
CA PHE A 3 -31.08 -65.81 -16.98
C PHE A 3 -31.18 -64.29 -17.26
N THR A 4 -30.04 -63.77 -17.69
CA THR A 4 -29.73 -62.45 -18.22
C THR A 4 -30.58 -62.07 -19.45
N LYS A 5 -30.93 -60.78 -19.58
CA LYS A 5 -30.98 -60.08 -20.88
C LYS A 5 -30.59 -58.61 -20.75
N THR A 6 -29.42 -58.32 -21.30
CA THR A 6 -28.91 -57.02 -21.70
C THR A 6 -29.91 -56.30 -22.61
N VAL A 7 -30.20 -55.03 -22.34
CA VAL A 7 -30.84 -54.12 -23.29
C VAL A 7 -29.79 -53.07 -23.66
N LEU A 8 -29.32 -53.14 -24.91
CA LEU A 8 -28.58 -52.06 -25.55
C LEU A 8 -29.54 -50.88 -25.78
N LEU A 9 -29.24 -49.72 -25.21
CA LEU A 9 -29.87 -48.46 -25.59
C LEU A 9 -28.93 -47.73 -26.55
N PHE A 10 -29.31 -47.64 -27.82
CA PHE A 10 -28.68 -46.78 -28.82
C PHE A 10 -28.96 -45.31 -28.44
N ILE A 11 -27.97 -44.58 -27.95
CA ILE A 11 -28.01 -43.12 -27.87
C ILE A 11 -27.49 -42.60 -29.22
N LEU A 12 -28.42 -42.11 -30.04
CA LEU A 12 -28.10 -41.31 -31.23
C LEU A 12 -27.61 -39.94 -30.74
N VAL A 13 -26.29 -39.71 -30.76
CA VAL A 13 -25.70 -38.39 -30.53
C VAL A 13 -25.86 -37.58 -31.81
N PHE A 14 -26.89 -36.73 -31.86
CA PHE A 14 -26.99 -35.66 -32.84
C PHE A 14 -26.13 -34.48 -32.36
N ALA A 15 -24.84 -34.52 -32.67
CA ALA A 15 -23.94 -33.39 -32.46
C ALA A 15 -24.21 -32.34 -33.56
N LEU A 16 -25.18 -31.45 -33.33
CA LEU A 16 -25.21 -30.18 -34.04
C LEU A 16 -24.04 -29.33 -33.53
N GLY A 17 -22.95 -29.32 -34.28
CA GLY A 17 -21.85 -28.39 -34.13
C GLY A 17 -22.30 -26.98 -34.48
N LEU A 18 -23.01 -26.32 -33.56
CA LEU A 18 -23.02 -24.86 -33.51
C LEU A 18 -21.67 -24.45 -32.94
N GLY A 19 -20.73 -24.15 -33.85
CA GLY A 19 -19.47 -23.52 -33.49
C GLY A 19 -19.76 -22.19 -32.83
N ILE A 20 -19.75 -22.18 -31.50
CA ILE A 20 -19.63 -20.94 -30.73
C ILE A 20 -18.21 -20.46 -30.99
N SER A 21 -18.06 -19.62 -32.01
CA SER A 21 -16.86 -18.82 -32.19
C SER A 21 -16.77 -17.88 -30.99
N VAL A 22 -16.03 -18.29 -29.96
CA VAL A 22 -15.54 -17.36 -28.95
C VAL A 22 -14.64 -16.39 -29.70
N PRO A 23 -14.99 -15.09 -29.82
CA PRO A 23 -14.09 -14.16 -30.47
C PRO A 23 -12.80 -14.14 -29.66
N SER A 24 -11.69 -14.51 -30.28
CA SER A 24 -10.38 -14.24 -29.69
C SER A 24 -10.26 -12.73 -29.55
N ALA A 25 -10.21 -12.22 -28.33
CA ALA A 25 -9.89 -10.82 -28.07
C ALA A 25 -8.45 -10.58 -28.54
N GLN A 26 -8.29 -10.20 -29.81
CA GLN A 26 -7.02 -9.75 -30.35
C GLN A 26 -6.70 -8.44 -29.65
N ALA A 27 -5.56 -8.37 -28.95
CA ALA A 27 -5.06 -7.11 -28.42
C ALA A 27 -4.92 -6.14 -29.61
N ASN A 28 -5.75 -5.09 -29.62
CA ASN A 28 -5.75 -4.10 -30.69
C ASN A 28 -4.51 -3.21 -30.51
N TYR A 29 -3.39 -3.64 -31.07
CA TYR A 29 -2.20 -2.80 -31.19
C TYR A 29 -2.46 -1.74 -32.28
N TYR A 30 -2.20 -0.48 -31.96
CA TYR A 30 -2.31 0.62 -32.93
C TYR A 30 -0.98 0.86 -33.63
N LYS A 31 -1.03 1.05 -34.95
CA LYS A 31 0.18 1.23 -35.78
C LYS A 31 1.00 2.47 -35.42
N ASP A 32 0.35 3.46 -34.82
CA ASP A 32 0.91 4.76 -34.46
C ASP A 32 1.18 4.91 -32.95
N VAL A 33 1.12 3.81 -32.18
CA VAL A 33 1.46 3.78 -30.75
C VAL A 33 2.45 2.64 -30.49
N ASN A 34 3.74 2.97 -30.53
CA ASN A 34 4.81 2.02 -30.22
C ASN A 34 4.84 1.67 -28.72
N TYR A 35 5.40 0.51 -28.34
CA TYR A 35 5.55 0.07 -26.95
C TYR A 35 6.39 1.01 -26.08
N THR A 36 7.24 1.85 -26.68
CA THR A 36 8.01 2.90 -26.01
C THR A 36 7.27 4.23 -25.90
N TYR A 37 6.07 4.35 -26.48
CA TYR A 37 5.28 5.57 -26.37
C TYR A 37 4.79 5.74 -24.93
N TRP A 38 4.90 6.95 -24.39
CA TRP A 38 4.67 7.20 -22.96
C TRP A 38 3.28 6.75 -22.46
N ALA A 39 2.24 6.87 -23.30
CA ALA A 39 0.86 6.46 -22.97
C ALA A 39 0.50 5.05 -23.47
N TYR A 40 1.48 4.25 -23.94
CA TYR A 40 1.21 2.95 -24.55
C TYR A 40 0.41 2.03 -23.62
N ASN A 41 0.81 1.94 -22.35
CA ASN A 41 0.16 1.08 -21.37
C ASN A 41 -1.28 1.53 -21.09
N ASP A 42 -1.51 2.84 -20.94
CA ASP A 42 -2.85 3.40 -20.68
C ASP A 42 -3.80 3.17 -21.87
N ILE A 43 -3.31 3.43 -23.09
CA ILE A 43 -4.09 3.24 -24.32
C ILE A 43 -4.44 1.76 -24.49
N ASN A 44 -3.47 0.86 -24.26
CA ASN A 44 -3.69 -0.57 -24.39
C ASN A 44 -4.63 -1.10 -23.28
N PHE A 45 -4.48 -0.61 -22.06
CA PHE A 45 -5.37 -0.92 -20.93
C PHE A 45 -6.83 -0.58 -21.27
N LEU A 46 -7.11 0.65 -21.72
CA LEU A 46 -8.46 1.06 -22.08
C LEU A 46 -8.99 0.35 -23.34
N SER A 47 -8.11 0.02 -24.30
CA SER A 47 -8.50 -0.72 -25.52
C SER A 47 -8.87 -2.17 -25.23
N LYS A 48 -8.11 -2.85 -24.36
CA LYS A 48 -8.40 -4.24 -23.92
C LYS A 48 -9.77 -4.36 -23.26
N HIS A 49 -10.24 -3.29 -22.62
CA HIS A 49 -11.54 -3.22 -21.96
C HIS A 49 -12.63 -2.56 -22.81
N ASN A 50 -12.42 -2.46 -24.13
CA ASN A 50 -13.37 -1.92 -25.11
C ASN A 50 -13.82 -0.47 -24.88
N VAL A 51 -13.06 0.31 -24.09
CA VAL A 51 -13.30 1.74 -23.90
C VAL A 51 -12.88 2.50 -25.17
N ILE A 52 -11.70 2.15 -25.70
CA ILE A 52 -11.14 2.70 -26.93
C ILE A 52 -11.27 1.67 -28.05
N LYS A 53 -11.78 2.10 -29.22
CA LYS A 53 -11.93 1.25 -30.42
C LYS A 53 -10.99 1.63 -31.57
N GLY A 54 -10.23 2.72 -31.42
CA GLY A 54 -9.38 3.28 -32.49
C GLY A 54 -10.14 3.74 -33.72
N PHE A 55 -9.40 3.93 -34.81
CA PHE A 55 -9.92 4.29 -36.13
C PHE A 55 -9.88 3.10 -37.10
N GLN A 56 -10.65 3.18 -38.19
CA GLN A 56 -10.79 2.09 -39.19
C GLN A 56 -9.46 1.59 -39.79
N ASN A 57 -8.41 2.40 -39.76
CA ASN A 57 -7.07 2.09 -40.28
C ASN A 57 -6.09 1.52 -39.22
N GLN A 58 -6.59 1.09 -38.06
CA GLN A 58 -5.79 0.63 -36.91
C GLN A 58 -4.88 1.72 -36.33
N GLN A 59 -5.28 2.97 -36.41
CA GLN A 59 -4.62 4.09 -35.74
C GLN A 59 -5.37 4.48 -34.47
N PHE A 60 -4.65 5.06 -33.52
CA PHE A 60 -5.20 5.69 -32.31
C PHE A 60 -5.17 7.22 -32.39
N GLN A 61 -4.23 7.79 -33.12
CA GLN A 61 -3.94 9.22 -33.26
C GLN A 61 -3.65 9.91 -31.91
N PRO A 62 -2.58 9.51 -31.20
CA PRO A 62 -2.34 9.92 -29.81
C PRO A 62 -2.17 11.43 -29.62
N GLY A 63 -1.59 12.12 -30.60
CA GLY A 63 -1.33 13.57 -30.54
C GLY A 63 -2.49 14.46 -30.98
N VAL A 64 -3.59 13.87 -31.49
CA VAL A 64 -4.78 14.64 -31.88
C VAL A 64 -5.55 15.04 -30.63
N THR A 65 -6.05 16.27 -30.58
CA THR A 65 -6.87 16.74 -29.47
C THR A 65 -8.22 16.04 -29.43
N ILE A 66 -8.69 15.69 -28.23
CA ILE A 66 -9.96 14.97 -28.06
C ILE A 66 -11.14 15.95 -28.09
N LYS A 67 -12.24 15.53 -28.74
CA LYS A 67 -13.50 16.28 -28.75
C LYS A 67 -14.31 15.97 -27.50
N ARG A 68 -15.15 16.92 -27.08
CA ARG A 68 -16.06 16.76 -25.92
C ARG A 68 -16.95 15.52 -26.03
N LYS A 69 -17.53 15.26 -27.22
CA LYS A 69 -18.36 14.05 -27.45
C LYS A 69 -17.56 12.75 -27.28
N ASP A 70 -16.32 12.73 -27.75
CA ASP A 70 -15.50 11.51 -27.72
C ASP A 70 -15.06 11.19 -26.28
N ALA A 71 -14.80 12.23 -25.47
CA ALA A 71 -14.55 12.09 -24.04
C ALA A 71 -15.77 11.53 -23.28
N ALA A 72 -16.97 12.06 -23.54
CA ALA A 72 -18.22 11.55 -22.97
C ALA A 72 -18.45 10.08 -23.33
N VAL A 73 -18.29 9.72 -24.61
CA VAL A 73 -18.39 8.34 -25.09
C VAL A 73 -17.39 7.42 -24.39
N MET A 74 -16.13 7.85 -24.23
CA MET A 74 -15.13 7.05 -23.52
C MET A 74 -15.50 6.85 -22.05
N MET A 75 -15.94 7.88 -21.35
CA MET A 75 -16.32 7.77 -19.93
C MET A 75 -17.55 6.88 -19.71
N VAL A 76 -18.59 7.03 -20.53
CA VAL A 76 -19.78 6.19 -20.48
C VAL A 76 -19.43 4.71 -20.69
N ARG A 77 -18.62 4.41 -21.70
CA ARG A 77 -18.15 3.03 -21.96
C ARG A 77 -17.30 2.49 -20.82
N ALA A 78 -16.48 3.36 -20.24
CA ALA A 78 -15.62 2.96 -19.14
C ALA A 78 -16.43 2.58 -17.90
N LEU A 79 -17.47 3.36 -17.58
CA LEU A 79 -18.38 3.12 -16.46
C LEU A 79 -19.49 2.08 -16.74
N GLU A 80 -19.58 1.54 -17.96
CA GLU A 80 -20.63 0.60 -18.38
C GLU A 80 -22.04 1.09 -18.08
N LEU A 81 -22.25 2.39 -18.20
CA LEU A 81 -23.55 2.96 -17.92
C LEU A 81 -24.56 2.42 -18.91
N GLN A 82 -25.61 1.84 -18.36
CA GLN A 82 -26.80 1.51 -19.11
C GLN A 82 -27.62 2.78 -19.31
N GLU A 83 -28.31 2.81 -20.44
CA GLU A 83 -29.24 3.89 -20.77
C GLU A 83 -30.26 4.02 -19.64
N LEU A 84 -30.37 5.22 -19.09
CA LEU A 84 -31.44 5.54 -18.16
C LEU A 84 -32.72 5.68 -19.00
N GLY A 85 -33.85 5.11 -18.56
CA GLY A 85 -35.15 5.39 -19.19
C GLY A 85 -35.45 6.91 -19.21
N GLU A 86 -36.38 7.33 -20.07
CA GLU A 86 -36.76 8.72 -20.39
C GLU A 86 -36.16 9.82 -19.46
N GLN A 87 -34.91 10.21 -19.73
CA GLN A 87 -34.30 11.42 -19.19
C GLN A 87 -33.94 12.33 -20.36
N GLU A 88 -34.86 13.21 -20.77
CA GLU A 88 -34.59 14.12 -21.88
C GLU A 88 -33.76 15.33 -21.42
N VAL A 89 -32.44 15.24 -21.53
CA VAL A 89 -31.62 16.46 -21.59
C VAL A 89 -31.73 17.01 -23.02
N SER A 90 -32.47 18.10 -23.19
CA SER A 90 -32.58 18.78 -24.48
C SER A 90 -31.32 19.61 -24.77
N LEU A 91 -30.62 19.27 -25.85
CA LEU A 91 -29.39 19.94 -26.31
C LEU A 91 -29.66 20.62 -27.65
N ALA A 92 -29.48 21.94 -27.73
CA ALA A 92 -29.84 22.72 -28.90
C ALA A 92 -29.03 22.41 -30.18
N ASP A 93 -27.92 21.68 -30.05
CA ASP A 93 -27.00 21.32 -31.13
C ASP A 93 -26.87 19.81 -31.37
N MET A 94 -27.75 18.99 -30.76
CA MET A 94 -27.77 17.54 -30.97
C MET A 94 -29.20 17.00 -31.08
N THR A 95 -29.36 15.85 -31.73
CA THR A 95 -30.63 15.11 -31.85
C THR A 95 -30.39 13.64 -31.51
N VAL A 96 -31.45 12.86 -31.30
CA VAL A 96 -31.36 11.40 -31.06
C VAL A 96 -30.61 10.62 -32.15
N THR A 97 -30.46 11.19 -33.35
CA THR A 97 -29.69 10.60 -34.46
C THR A 97 -28.24 11.08 -34.54
N SER A 98 -27.85 12.08 -33.74
CA SER A 98 -26.48 12.59 -33.68
C SER A 98 -25.53 11.50 -33.17
N PRO A 99 -24.34 11.31 -33.78
CA PRO A 99 -23.36 10.35 -33.28
C PRO A 99 -22.97 10.63 -31.83
N GLY A 100 -23.08 9.62 -30.97
CA GLY A 100 -22.76 9.72 -29.55
C GLY A 100 -23.82 10.43 -28.71
N TYR A 101 -25.04 10.65 -29.23
CA TYR A 101 -26.11 11.36 -28.53
C TYR A 101 -26.41 10.76 -27.16
N VAL A 102 -26.66 9.44 -27.11
CA VAL A 102 -27.00 8.72 -25.88
C VAL A 102 -25.91 8.87 -24.83
N GLU A 103 -24.63 8.75 -25.21
CA GLU A 103 -23.52 8.93 -24.28
C GLU A 103 -23.37 10.37 -23.79
N VAL A 104 -23.59 11.35 -24.67
CA VAL A 104 -23.57 12.77 -24.29
C VAL A 104 -24.73 13.11 -23.36
N GLU A 105 -25.94 12.65 -23.65
CA GLU A 105 -27.12 12.83 -22.82
C GLU A 105 -26.89 12.27 -21.40
N MET A 106 -26.37 11.05 -21.31
CA MET A 106 -26.03 10.44 -20.01
C MET A 106 -24.95 11.20 -19.25
N ALA A 107 -23.95 11.74 -19.94
CA ALA A 107 -22.90 12.54 -19.33
C ALA A 107 -23.45 13.89 -18.82
N MET A 108 -24.36 14.50 -19.59
CA MET A 108 -25.01 15.75 -19.23
C MET A 108 -25.99 15.60 -18.08
N SER A 109 -26.79 14.52 -18.04
CA SER A 109 -27.75 14.27 -16.95
C SER A 109 -27.06 14.04 -15.60
N ARG A 110 -25.78 13.65 -15.63
CA ARG A 110 -24.92 13.47 -14.46
C ARG A 110 -24.03 14.69 -14.16
N GLY A 111 -24.17 15.78 -14.92
CA GLY A 111 -23.44 17.03 -14.70
C GLY A 111 -21.95 16.99 -15.04
N TRP A 112 -21.47 15.97 -15.77
CA TRP A 112 -20.04 15.82 -16.10
C TRP A 112 -19.52 16.97 -16.96
N PHE A 113 -20.39 17.51 -17.82
CA PHE A 113 -20.06 18.63 -18.70
C PHE A 113 -21.07 19.77 -18.51
N SER A 114 -20.63 20.98 -18.85
CA SER A 114 -21.49 22.17 -18.88
C SER A 114 -21.94 22.49 -20.30
N THR A 115 -23.09 23.13 -20.45
CA THR A 115 -23.53 23.74 -21.73
C THR A 115 -23.19 25.22 -21.79
N THR A 116 -23.07 25.77 -23.00
CA THR A 116 -23.09 27.22 -23.25
C THR A 116 -24.31 27.53 -24.12
N ASP A 117 -25.21 28.40 -23.64
CA ASP A 117 -26.46 28.76 -24.33
C ASP A 117 -27.30 27.54 -24.77
N GLY A 118 -27.38 26.53 -23.91
CA GLY A 118 -28.11 25.28 -24.18
C GLY A 118 -27.46 24.34 -25.19
N LYS A 119 -26.21 24.61 -25.62
CA LYS A 119 -25.44 23.79 -26.55
C LYS A 119 -24.35 23.00 -25.83
N PHE A 120 -24.16 21.74 -26.20
CA PHE A 120 -23.09 20.89 -25.68
C PHE A 120 -21.75 21.12 -26.39
N GLN A 121 -21.77 21.52 -27.65
CA GLN A 121 -20.63 21.69 -28.55
C GLN A 121 -19.86 20.38 -28.79
N PRO A 122 -20.49 19.36 -29.40
CA PRO A 122 -19.94 18.00 -29.47
C PRO A 122 -18.60 17.90 -30.20
N ASP A 123 -18.34 18.80 -31.17
CA ASP A 123 -17.10 18.83 -31.95
C ASP A 123 -16.04 19.81 -31.42
N ALA A 124 -16.33 20.55 -30.35
CA ALA A 124 -15.33 21.39 -29.71
C ALA A 124 -14.28 20.55 -28.98
N VAL A 125 -13.06 21.09 -28.94
CA VAL A 125 -11.91 20.45 -28.29
C VAL A 125 -11.98 20.62 -26.78
N LEU A 126 -11.82 19.51 -26.06
CA LEU A 126 -11.84 19.46 -24.60
C LEU A 126 -10.62 20.18 -23.99
N THR A 127 -10.87 21.02 -22.99
CA THR A 127 -9.85 21.66 -22.14
C THR A 127 -9.57 20.83 -20.87
N ARG A 128 -8.44 21.10 -20.21
CA ARG A 128 -8.02 20.37 -19.01
C ARG A 128 -8.94 20.62 -17.81
N ASP A 129 -9.51 21.80 -17.67
CA ASP A 129 -10.50 22.14 -16.64
C ASP A 129 -11.85 21.41 -16.85
N GLU A 130 -12.35 21.37 -18.08
CA GLU A 130 -13.54 20.60 -18.46
C GLU A 130 -13.34 19.10 -18.22
N MET A 131 -12.15 18.58 -18.55
CA MET A 131 -11.77 17.20 -18.24
C MET A 131 -11.73 16.96 -16.72
N ALA A 132 -11.19 17.89 -15.93
CA ALA A 132 -11.15 17.77 -14.47
C ALA A 132 -12.57 17.68 -13.89
N LYS A 133 -13.47 18.59 -14.30
CA LYS A 133 -14.87 18.55 -13.90
C LYS A 133 -15.55 17.23 -14.26
N ALA A 134 -15.36 16.79 -15.50
CA ALA A 134 -15.98 15.56 -15.98
C ALA A 134 -15.52 14.36 -15.16
N LEU A 135 -14.21 14.19 -14.96
CA LEU A 135 -13.67 13.09 -14.15
C LEU A 135 -14.10 13.21 -12.69
N ALA A 136 -13.90 14.36 -12.04
CA ALA A 136 -14.23 14.51 -10.63
C ALA A 136 -15.71 14.22 -10.35
N THR A 137 -16.61 14.72 -11.20
CA THR A 137 -18.05 14.50 -11.05
C THR A 137 -18.45 13.05 -11.36
N ALA A 138 -17.83 12.44 -12.38
CA ALA A 138 -18.16 11.06 -12.77
C ALA A 138 -17.81 10.02 -11.70
N PHE A 139 -16.78 10.29 -10.90
CA PHE A 139 -16.29 9.37 -9.87
C PHE A 139 -16.56 9.84 -8.44
N GLY A 140 -17.36 10.91 -8.27
CA GLY A 140 -17.70 11.44 -6.93
C GLY A 140 -16.47 11.88 -6.13
N TYR A 141 -15.44 12.38 -6.81
CA TYR A 141 -14.21 12.83 -6.17
C TYR A 141 -14.39 14.21 -5.56
N GLU A 142 -13.93 14.34 -4.32
CA GLU A 142 -13.87 15.58 -3.57
C GLU A 142 -12.41 15.88 -3.24
N GLY A 143 -12.07 17.16 -3.24
CA GLY A 143 -10.73 17.61 -2.90
C GLY A 143 -10.61 18.01 -1.43
N ASP A 144 -9.38 18.19 -0.96
CA ASP A 144 -9.07 18.58 0.42
C ASP A 144 -8.75 20.08 0.58
N GLY A 145 -8.89 20.86 -0.50
CA GLY A 145 -8.62 22.29 -0.55
C GLY A 145 -7.13 22.65 -0.51
N ASN A 146 -6.23 21.69 -0.77
CA ASN A 146 -4.78 21.89 -0.66
C ASN A 146 -4.06 21.94 -2.00
N SER A 147 -4.78 22.10 -3.11
CA SER A 147 -4.19 22.30 -4.44
C SER A 147 -3.15 23.42 -4.41
N TYR A 148 -1.95 23.08 -4.89
CA TYR A 148 -0.78 23.95 -4.94
C TYR A 148 -0.59 24.64 -6.30
N PHE A 149 -1.56 24.51 -7.21
CA PHE A 149 -1.45 25.07 -8.56
C PHE A 149 -1.57 26.58 -8.54
N ILE A 150 -0.52 27.27 -8.97
CA ILE A 150 -0.43 28.74 -8.87
C ILE A 150 -1.33 29.48 -9.89
N ASP A 151 -1.78 28.78 -10.93
CA ASP A 151 -2.60 29.30 -12.02
C ASP A 151 -4.08 28.90 -11.89
N VAL A 152 -4.49 28.31 -10.76
CA VAL A 152 -5.87 27.95 -10.43
C VAL A 152 -6.18 28.44 -9.01
N PRO A 153 -6.62 29.71 -8.84
CA PRO A 153 -6.95 30.24 -7.52
C PRO A 153 -8.20 29.56 -6.93
N ILE A 154 -8.38 29.61 -5.61
CA ILE A 154 -9.50 28.96 -4.91
C ILE A 154 -10.88 29.50 -5.34
N GLU A 155 -10.92 30.72 -5.87
CA GLU A 155 -12.11 31.36 -6.41
C GLU A 155 -12.47 30.89 -7.84
N ASP A 156 -11.57 30.13 -8.50
CA ASP A 156 -11.86 29.57 -9.82
C ASP A 156 -13.00 28.54 -9.73
N SER A 157 -13.98 28.64 -10.61
CA SER A 157 -15.12 27.70 -10.67
C SER A 157 -14.72 26.24 -10.88
N TYR A 158 -13.54 25.97 -11.45
CA TYR A 158 -12.99 24.64 -11.64
C TYR A 158 -12.02 24.20 -10.55
N TYR A 159 -11.63 25.08 -9.63
CA TYR A 159 -10.78 24.75 -8.49
C TYR A 159 -11.22 23.46 -7.77
N PRO A 160 -12.48 23.29 -7.32
CA PRO A 160 -12.85 22.09 -6.55
C PRO A 160 -12.65 20.79 -7.33
N TYR A 161 -12.83 20.80 -8.66
CA TYR A 161 -12.65 19.61 -9.48
C TYR A 161 -11.18 19.30 -9.76
N ILE A 162 -10.38 20.36 -9.97
CA ILE A 162 -8.92 20.24 -10.19
C ILE A 162 -8.24 19.77 -8.90
N ASP A 163 -8.65 20.33 -7.76
CA ASP A 163 -8.24 19.92 -6.43
C ASP A 163 -8.62 18.46 -6.15
N ALA A 164 -9.84 18.05 -6.47
CA ALA A 164 -10.28 16.66 -6.34
C ALA A 164 -9.41 15.67 -7.14
N ILE A 165 -9.19 15.92 -8.44
CA ILE A 165 -8.34 15.00 -9.24
C ILE A 165 -6.86 15.03 -8.83
N LEU A 166 -6.39 16.10 -8.18
CA LEU A 166 -5.06 16.16 -7.59
C LEU A 166 -5.00 15.32 -6.32
N TYR A 167 -5.96 15.50 -5.41
CA TYR A 167 -6.07 14.76 -4.15
C TYR A 167 -6.10 13.24 -4.39
N HIS A 168 -6.87 12.80 -5.40
CA HIS A 168 -6.95 11.38 -5.79
C HIS A 168 -5.79 10.91 -6.70
N GLY A 169 -4.76 11.74 -6.95
CA GLY A 169 -3.56 11.36 -7.69
C GLY A 169 -3.78 11.09 -9.18
N VAL A 170 -4.87 11.62 -9.75
CA VAL A 170 -5.18 11.54 -11.18
C VAL A 170 -4.36 12.56 -11.99
N THR A 171 -4.02 13.70 -11.37
CA THR A 171 -3.08 14.71 -11.89
C THR A 171 -1.95 15.01 -10.91
N GLU A 172 -0.78 15.37 -11.44
CA GLU A 172 0.35 15.95 -10.67
C GLU A 172 0.67 17.39 -11.14
N GLY A 173 -0.06 17.88 -12.16
CA GLY A 173 0.25 19.12 -12.85
C GLY A 173 1.62 19.12 -13.52
N TYR A 174 2.25 20.28 -13.59
CA TYR A 174 3.55 20.49 -14.21
C TYR A 174 4.61 20.86 -13.16
N ASN A 175 5.90 20.64 -13.49
CA ASN A 175 7.03 20.90 -12.60
C ASN A 175 7.14 22.37 -12.14
N ASP A 176 6.53 23.30 -12.88
CA ASP A 176 6.45 24.74 -12.57
C ASP A 176 5.29 25.08 -11.61
N LYS A 177 4.64 24.07 -11.01
CA LYS A 177 3.46 24.18 -10.14
C LYS A 177 2.23 24.76 -10.85
N THR A 178 2.11 24.59 -12.17
CA THR A 178 0.89 24.96 -12.91
C THR A 178 0.00 23.75 -13.21
N TYR A 179 -1.30 23.96 -13.37
CA TYR A 179 -2.27 22.98 -13.89
C TYR A 179 -2.56 23.19 -15.39
N ARG A 180 -2.54 24.45 -15.84
CA ARG A 180 -2.86 24.91 -17.20
C ARG A 180 -4.29 24.58 -17.62
N PRO A 181 -5.31 25.17 -16.97
CA PRO A 181 -6.72 24.76 -17.12
C PRO A 181 -7.25 24.82 -18.56
N LEU A 182 -6.83 25.83 -19.33
CA LEU A 182 -7.33 26.07 -20.69
C LEU A 182 -6.56 25.32 -21.79
N GLU A 183 -5.47 24.61 -21.45
CA GLU A 183 -4.73 23.81 -22.43
C GLU A 183 -5.62 22.69 -22.99
N LYS A 184 -5.44 22.39 -24.28
CA LYS A 184 -6.23 21.37 -24.98
C LYS A 184 -5.71 19.98 -24.67
N VAL A 185 -6.63 19.04 -24.44
CA VAL A 185 -6.30 17.67 -24.08
C VAL A 185 -6.13 16.81 -25.33
N THR A 186 -5.00 16.12 -25.45
CA THR A 186 -4.78 15.10 -26.48
C THR A 186 -5.48 13.78 -26.13
N ARG A 187 -5.76 12.95 -27.14
CA ARG A 187 -6.31 11.60 -26.94
C ARG A 187 -5.44 10.74 -26.04
N ALA A 188 -4.11 10.85 -26.16
CA ALA A 188 -3.17 10.17 -25.25
C ALA A 188 -3.27 10.69 -23.82
N GLN A 189 -3.31 12.01 -23.61
CA GLN A 189 -3.49 12.60 -22.28
C GLN A 189 -4.80 12.15 -21.63
N PHE A 190 -5.93 12.28 -22.34
CA PHE A 190 -7.22 11.85 -21.82
C PHE A 190 -7.23 10.37 -21.43
N SER A 191 -6.60 9.51 -22.26
CA SER A 191 -6.47 8.08 -21.97
C SER A 191 -5.64 7.82 -20.71
N ALA A 192 -4.54 8.55 -20.51
CA ALA A 192 -3.74 8.44 -19.29
C ALA A 192 -4.51 8.88 -18.04
N PHE A 193 -5.25 9.99 -18.11
CA PHE A 193 -6.10 10.44 -16.99
C PHE A 193 -7.19 9.43 -16.65
N LEU A 194 -7.94 8.97 -17.66
CA LEU A 194 -9.00 7.99 -17.47
C LEU A 194 -8.47 6.64 -16.97
N SER A 195 -7.33 6.19 -17.51
CA SER A 195 -6.65 4.96 -17.08
C SER A 195 -6.28 5.02 -15.59
N ARG A 196 -5.69 6.13 -15.11
CA ARG A 196 -5.31 6.29 -13.70
C ARG A 196 -6.48 6.13 -12.74
N VAL A 197 -7.66 6.65 -13.10
CA VAL A 197 -8.87 6.49 -12.28
C VAL A 197 -9.18 5.00 -12.03
N PHE A 198 -9.14 4.18 -13.07
CA PHE A 198 -9.44 2.75 -12.96
C PHE A 198 -8.26 1.89 -12.48
N HIS A 199 -7.10 2.50 -12.19
CA HIS A 199 -6.03 1.86 -11.41
C HIS A 199 -6.18 2.12 -9.91
N GLN A 200 -7.28 2.74 -9.48
CA GLN A 200 -7.67 2.93 -8.09
C GLN A 200 -9.09 2.37 -7.88
N PRO A 201 -9.47 2.02 -6.64
CA PRO A 201 -10.85 1.66 -6.38
C PRO A 201 -11.76 2.86 -6.65
N ILE A 202 -12.85 2.60 -7.37
CA ILE A 202 -13.88 3.60 -7.70
C ILE A 202 -15.16 3.39 -6.88
N ALA A 203 -15.14 2.41 -5.98
CA ALA A 203 -16.17 2.13 -4.99
C ALA A 203 -15.57 1.35 -3.82
N TYR A 204 -16.24 1.43 -2.69
CA TYR A 204 -15.83 0.79 -1.45
C TYR A 204 -17.03 0.12 -0.79
N GLU A 205 -16.83 -1.10 -0.31
CA GLU A 205 -17.82 -1.94 0.35
C GLU A 205 -17.66 -1.82 1.86
N ILE A 206 -18.73 -1.44 2.55
CA ILE A 206 -18.81 -1.51 4.00
C ILE A 206 -19.33 -2.89 4.36
N LYS A 207 -18.60 -3.62 5.20
CA LYS A 207 -18.91 -5.00 5.60
C LYS A 207 -19.11 -5.13 7.09
N VAL A 208 -20.14 -5.88 7.48
CA VAL A 208 -20.38 -6.31 8.87
C VAL A 208 -20.46 -7.83 8.88
N ASN A 209 -19.64 -8.48 9.72
CA ASN A 209 -19.54 -9.95 9.77
C ASN A 209 -19.28 -10.61 8.40
N GLY A 210 -18.58 -9.92 7.50
CA GLY A 210 -18.26 -10.39 6.14
C GLY A 210 -19.31 -10.10 5.08
N GLU A 211 -20.50 -9.62 5.44
CA GLU A 211 -21.57 -9.27 4.51
C GLU A 211 -21.52 -7.79 4.12
N ILE A 212 -21.72 -7.48 2.84
CA ILE A 212 -21.79 -6.10 2.34
C ILE A 212 -23.11 -5.48 2.82
N VAL A 213 -23.02 -4.43 3.62
CA VAL A 213 -24.19 -3.66 4.08
C VAL A 213 -24.42 -2.41 3.24
N GLU A 214 -23.37 -1.88 2.62
CA GLU A 214 -23.44 -0.69 1.78
C GLU A 214 -22.26 -0.66 0.78
N THR A 215 -22.44 -0.02 -0.37
CA THR A 215 -21.38 0.28 -1.33
C THR A 215 -21.46 1.74 -1.74
N VAL A 216 -20.37 2.48 -1.57
CA VAL A 216 -20.30 3.92 -1.86
C VAL A 216 -19.11 4.22 -2.78
N GLN A 217 -19.09 5.41 -3.39
CA GLN A 217 -18.13 5.75 -4.46
C GLN A 217 -16.75 6.23 -3.96
N SER A 218 -16.66 6.75 -2.73
CA SER A 218 -15.41 7.28 -2.17
C SER A 218 -15.02 6.58 -0.86
N LEU A 219 -13.72 6.56 -0.57
CA LEU A 219 -13.21 6.00 0.67
C LEU A 219 -13.65 6.84 1.88
N ASP A 220 -13.68 8.15 1.74
CA ASP A 220 -14.02 9.06 2.85
C ASP A 220 -15.48 8.88 3.27
N THR A 221 -16.41 8.81 2.31
CA THR A 221 -17.81 8.47 2.60
C THR A 221 -17.93 7.07 3.19
N ALA A 222 -17.15 6.09 2.71
CA ALA A 222 -17.19 4.74 3.25
C ALA A 222 -16.74 4.69 4.72
N ILE A 223 -15.70 5.46 5.07
CA ILE A 223 -15.20 5.55 6.44
C ILE A 223 -16.16 6.33 7.33
N GLU A 224 -16.76 7.42 6.83
CA GLU A 224 -17.81 8.15 7.53
C GLU A 224 -18.98 7.23 7.86
N HIS A 225 -19.51 6.53 6.85
CA HIS A 225 -20.65 5.64 6.99
C HIS A 225 -20.34 4.39 7.83
N ALA A 226 -19.11 3.89 7.81
CA ALA A 226 -18.68 2.79 8.66
C ALA A 226 -18.89 3.07 10.16
N ASN A 227 -18.90 4.35 10.59
CA ASN A 227 -19.21 4.71 11.97
C ASN A 227 -20.67 4.41 12.37
N TYR A 228 -21.58 4.27 11.41
CA TYR A 228 -22.97 3.87 11.68
C TYR A 228 -23.14 2.35 11.85
N TYR A 229 -22.12 1.57 11.51
CA TYR A 229 -22.13 0.12 11.57
C TYR A 229 -21.07 -0.38 12.56
N GLU A 230 -21.50 -0.74 13.77
CA GLU A 230 -20.60 -1.30 14.79
C GLU A 230 -19.89 -2.56 14.28
N GLY A 231 -18.58 -2.68 14.55
CA GLY A 231 -17.79 -3.82 14.09
C GLY A 231 -17.50 -3.84 12.58
N SER A 232 -17.86 -2.80 11.83
CA SER A 232 -17.70 -2.78 10.38
C SER A 232 -16.24 -2.64 9.92
N SER A 233 -16.00 -3.12 8.70
CA SER A 233 -14.75 -2.94 7.93
C SER A 233 -15.08 -2.32 6.57
N VAL A 234 -14.12 -1.62 5.98
CA VAL A 234 -14.25 -1.00 4.66
C VAL A 234 -13.29 -1.70 3.72
N HIS A 235 -13.73 -2.03 2.51
CA HIS A 235 -12.92 -2.78 1.54
C HIS A 235 -13.00 -2.13 0.16
N PRO A 236 -11.91 -2.15 -0.63
CA PRO A 236 -11.96 -1.70 -2.02
C PRO A 236 -12.84 -2.64 -2.86
N ALA A 237 -13.80 -2.09 -3.61
CA ALA A 237 -14.65 -2.86 -4.49
C ALA A 237 -13.93 -3.15 -5.82
N SER A 238 -13.96 -4.42 -6.25
CA SER A 238 -13.45 -4.80 -7.57
C SER A 238 -14.37 -4.32 -8.68
N HIS A 239 -13.80 -3.99 -9.83
CA HIS A 239 -14.53 -3.64 -11.04
C HIS A 239 -13.93 -4.33 -12.25
N LYS A 240 -14.55 -4.19 -13.43
CA LYS A 240 -14.14 -4.94 -14.63
C LYS A 240 -12.69 -4.74 -15.07
N PHE A 241 -12.07 -3.63 -14.67
CA PHE A 241 -10.71 -3.28 -15.07
C PHE A 241 -9.65 -3.78 -14.10
N MET A 242 -10.02 -3.92 -12.82
CA MET A 242 -9.06 -4.29 -11.78
C MET A 242 -9.76 -5.00 -10.62
N SER A 243 -9.12 -6.07 -10.16
CA SER A 243 -9.52 -6.78 -8.96
C SER A 243 -8.70 -6.28 -7.78
N PHE A 244 -9.37 -5.98 -6.68
CA PHE A 244 -8.74 -5.63 -5.41
C PHE A 244 -8.87 -6.77 -4.42
N SER A 245 -7.77 -7.03 -3.72
CA SER A 245 -7.75 -7.98 -2.63
C SER A 245 -8.69 -7.52 -1.51
N GLN A 246 -9.39 -8.47 -0.91
CA GLN A 246 -10.09 -8.27 0.36
C GLN A 246 -9.20 -8.63 1.56
N GLU A 247 -8.04 -9.22 1.27
CA GLU A 247 -7.04 -9.61 2.25
C GLU A 247 -5.88 -8.62 2.23
N ILE A 248 -5.33 -8.31 3.39
CA ILE A 248 -4.06 -7.62 3.54
C ILE A 248 -2.88 -8.58 3.34
N ALA A 249 -1.68 -8.01 3.14
CA ALA A 249 -0.44 -8.73 2.89
C ALA A 249 -0.50 -9.69 1.67
N ASN A 250 -1.41 -9.45 0.72
CA ASN A 250 -1.58 -10.32 -0.46
C ASN A 250 -0.41 -10.23 -1.46
N ASN A 251 0.54 -9.32 -1.28
CA ASN A 251 1.79 -9.27 -2.04
C ASN A 251 3.04 -9.50 -1.17
N ASP A 252 2.88 -9.96 0.07
CA ASP A 252 3.99 -10.39 0.92
C ASP A 252 4.65 -11.66 0.37
N LYS A 253 5.95 -11.59 0.06
CA LYS A 253 6.75 -12.75 -0.39
C LYS A 253 7.52 -13.46 0.74
N THR A 254 7.52 -12.89 1.93
CA THR A 254 8.35 -13.33 3.07
C THR A 254 7.68 -14.41 3.90
N GLY A 255 6.33 -14.42 3.93
CA GLY A 255 5.54 -15.35 4.73
C GLY A 255 5.59 -15.07 6.23
N ILE A 256 5.95 -13.85 6.64
CA ILE A 256 5.91 -13.43 8.05
C ILE A 256 4.48 -13.62 8.56
N LYS A 257 4.33 -14.29 9.71
CA LYS A 257 3.03 -14.46 10.38
C LYS A 257 2.90 -13.50 11.55
N ALA A 258 3.91 -13.48 12.42
CA ALA A 258 3.94 -12.57 13.57
C ALA A 258 5.38 -12.12 13.86
N GLY A 259 5.68 -10.90 13.43
CA GLY A 259 6.92 -10.20 13.71
C GLY A 259 6.88 -9.39 14.99
N ALA A 260 7.99 -9.34 15.72
CA ALA A 260 8.22 -8.39 16.80
C ALA A 260 9.45 -7.54 16.49
N LEU A 261 9.30 -6.21 16.59
CA LEU A 261 10.41 -5.28 16.42
C LEU A 261 11.16 -5.13 17.75
N ILE A 262 12.49 -5.28 17.71
CA ILE A 262 13.38 -5.29 18.86
C ILE A 262 14.39 -4.16 18.72
N TYR A 263 14.24 -3.17 19.61
CA TYR A 263 15.08 -1.98 19.70
C TYR A 263 16.45 -2.29 20.31
N ASN A 264 17.51 -2.12 19.51
CA ASN A 264 18.88 -2.51 19.76
C ASN A 264 19.89 -1.35 19.57
N GLY A 265 19.43 -0.12 19.42
CA GLY A 265 20.24 1.10 19.38
C GLY A 265 20.69 1.57 20.76
N TYR A 266 21.60 2.54 20.78
CA TYR A 266 22.16 3.11 22.01
C TYR A 266 21.10 3.80 22.89
N GLY A 267 21.09 3.49 24.19
CA GLY A 267 20.13 4.05 25.15
C GLY A 267 18.71 3.48 25.05
N GLU A 268 18.51 2.44 24.24
CA GLU A 268 17.26 1.70 24.12
C GLU A 268 17.25 0.54 25.12
N ASN A 269 17.89 -0.58 24.79
CA ASN A 269 18.24 -1.65 25.72
C ASN A 269 19.72 -2.04 25.57
N ASP A 270 20.55 -1.69 26.57
CA ASP A 270 22.01 -1.86 26.52
C ASP A 270 22.49 -3.28 26.80
N SER A 271 21.61 -4.15 27.28
CA SER A 271 21.92 -5.56 27.45
C SER A 271 20.67 -6.42 27.34
N PHE A 272 20.73 -7.45 26.50
CA PHE A 272 19.71 -8.48 26.43
C PHE A 272 20.11 -9.70 27.26
N THR A 273 19.10 -10.44 27.70
CA THR A 273 19.25 -11.77 28.31
C THR A 273 18.26 -12.74 27.66
N PRO A 274 18.43 -14.07 27.79
CA PRO A 274 17.45 -15.01 27.26
C PRO A 274 16.05 -14.83 27.87
N GLU A 275 15.97 -14.43 29.15
CA GLU A 275 14.71 -14.19 29.86
C GLU A 275 13.91 -13.04 29.25
N PHE A 276 14.60 -12.03 28.69
CA PHE A 276 13.95 -10.95 27.95
C PHE A 276 13.10 -11.50 26.81
N PHE A 277 13.62 -12.45 26.03
CA PHE A 277 12.95 -12.99 24.84
C PHE A 277 11.90 -14.05 25.14
N ARG A 278 11.93 -14.68 26.32
CA ARG A 278 10.97 -15.73 26.71
C ARG A 278 9.49 -15.35 26.46
N PRO A 279 8.97 -14.20 26.93
CA PRO A 279 7.58 -13.81 26.70
C PRO A 279 7.22 -13.44 25.26
N TYR A 280 8.23 -13.32 24.37
CA TYR A 280 8.02 -13.11 22.94
C TYR A 280 7.88 -14.43 22.18
N LEU A 281 8.59 -15.47 22.63
CA LEU A 281 8.60 -16.78 21.95
C LEU A 281 7.41 -17.65 22.34
N SER A 282 6.93 -17.53 23.57
CA SER A 282 5.77 -18.29 24.04
C SER A 282 5.05 -17.61 25.20
N TYR A 283 3.80 -18.05 25.41
CA TYR A 283 3.00 -17.69 26.57
C TYR A 283 2.37 -18.92 27.22
N GLN A 284 1.85 -18.74 28.43
CA GLN A 284 1.08 -19.76 29.14
C GLN A 284 -0.40 -19.48 28.97
N THR A 285 -1.16 -20.47 28.51
CA THR A 285 -2.61 -20.39 28.41
C THR A 285 -3.25 -20.42 29.81
N PRO A 286 -4.53 -20.00 29.95
CA PRO A 286 -5.26 -20.16 31.21
C PRO A 286 -5.35 -21.61 31.71
N ALA A 287 -5.23 -22.59 30.81
CA ALA A 287 -5.20 -24.02 31.13
C ALA A 287 -3.82 -24.52 31.59
N GLY A 288 -2.80 -23.66 31.60
CA GLY A 288 -1.42 -23.99 32.00
C GLY A 288 -0.59 -24.68 30.92
N SER A 289 -1.04 -24.69 29.66
CA SER A 289 -0.24 -25.17 28.52
C SER A 289 0.61 -24.03 27.96
N SER A 290 1.79 -24.36 27.42
CA SER A 290 2.63 -23.39 26.71
C SER A 290 2.28 -23.36 25.23
N GLN A 291 2.21 -22.16 24.65
CA GLN A 291 1.93 -21.95 23.23
C GLN A 291 2.90 -20.94 22.61
N THR A 292 3.32 -21.20 21.37
CA THR A 292 4.19 -20.31 20.58
C THR A 292 3.52 -18.96 20.30
N MET A 293 4.31 -17.89 20.35
CA MET A 293 3.89 -16.54 19.94
C MET A 293 4.62 -16.10 18.67
N PHE A 294 5.52 -15.13 18.78
CA PHE A 294 6.20 -14.52 17.64
C PHE A 294 7.25 -15.48 17.07
N ASP A 295 7.24 -15.63 15.74
CA ASP A 295 8.21 -16.43 15.00
C ASP A 295 9.30 -15.58 14.35
N THR A 296 9.03 -14.29 14.16
CA THR A 296 9.89 -13.36 13.43
C THR A 296 10.34 -12.21 14.33
N PHE A 297 11.62 -11.84 14.26
CA PHE A 297 12.21 -10.77 15.05
C PHE A 297 12.99 -9.80 14.17
N ILE A 298 12.65 -8.52 14.25
CA ILE A 298 13.29 -7.47 13.46
C ILE A 298 14.18 -6.67 14.42
N VAL A 299 15.49 -6.85 14.32
CA VAL A 299 16.46 -6.14 15.14
C VAL A 299 16.75 -4.79 14.51
N LEU A 300 16.48 -3.72 15.24
CA LEU A 300 16.51 -2.35 14.73
C LEU A 300 17.16 -1.44 15.76
N GLY A 301 18.06 -0.54 15.35
CA GLY A 301 18.58 0.51 16.22
C GLY A 301 18.22 1.88 15.67
N ILE A 302 17.46 2.69 16.41
CA ILE A 302 17.18 4.07 15.99
C ILE A 302 18.38 4.96 16.31
N ARG A 303 19.09 4.67 17.40
CA ARG A 303 20.13 5.55 17.95
C ARG A 303 21.51 4.91 17.96
N TYR A 304 22.52 5.76 17.84
CA TYR A 304 23.90 5.48 18.22
C TYR A 304 24.37 6.53 19.23
N ASP A 305 25.57 6.37 19.80
CA ASP A 305 26.09 7.34 20.75
C ASP A 305 26.30 8.71 20.08
N GLY A 306 25.56 9.72 20.51
CA GLY A 306 25.61 11.07 19.95
C GLY A 306 24.73 11.33 18.71
N GLY A 307 23.91 10.39 18.23
CA GLY A 307 23.04 10.64 17.07
C GLY A 307 21.99 9.57 16.76
N GLN A 308 21.42 9.63 15.56
CA GLN A 308 20.34 8.74 15.11
C GLN A 308 20.56 8.23 13.69
N PHE A 309 20.13 6.99 13.44
CA PHE A 309 20.24 6.30 12.16
C PHE A 309 19.08 6.58 11.19
N ALA A 310 18.09 7.38 11.57
CA ALA A 310 17.00 7.80 10.68
C ALA A 310 17.39 9.04 9.85
N GLU A 311 16.63 9.38 8.81
CA GLU A 311 16.84 10.63 8.06
C GLU A 311 16.39 11.83 8.91
N THR A 312 17.34 12.41 9.64
CA THR A 312 17.15 13.55 10.54
C THR A 312 18.41 14.41 10.58
N ALA A 313 18.32 15.63 11.10
CA ALA A 313 19.49 16.48 11.35
C ALA A 313 20.46 15.92 12.40
N LEU A 314 20.08 14.86 13.13
CA LEU A 314 20.93 14.18 14.12
C LEU A 314 21.67 12.99 13.52
N ASN A 315 21.54 12.75 12.21
CA ASN A 315 22.25 11.68 11.53
C ASN A 315 23.60 12.15 11.00
N ASN A 316 24.62 11.93 11.81
CA ASN A 316 26.03 12.12 11.46
C ASN A 316 26.74 10.77 11.29
N ALA A 317 25.98 9.69 11.10
CA ALA A 317 26.51 8.33 11.09
C ALA A 317 27.41 8.09 9.88
N ASN A 318 28.57 7.52 10.15
CA ASN A 318 29.56 7.08 9.18
C ASN A 318 29.82 5.57 9.35
N TYR A 319 30.85 5.06 8.68
CA TYR A 319 31.24 3.65 8.81
C TYR A 319 31.45 3.23 10.28
N ALA A 320 31.99 4.11 11.13
CA ALA A 320 32.24 3.82 12.53
C ALA A 320 30.94 3.57 13.32
N GLU A 321 29.91 4.40 13.14
CA GLU A 321 28.62 4.23 13.82
C GLU A 321 27.88 2.99 13.30
N PHE A 322 27.93 2.73 12.00
CA PHE A 322 27.38 1.51 11.41
C PHE A 322 28.11 0.25 11.95
N GLN A 323 29.44 0.30 12.08
CA GLN A 323 30.24 -0.75 12.72
C GLN A 323 29.83 -0.94 14.19
N GLY A 324 29.65 0.14 14.94
CA GLY A 324 29.22 0.08 16.34
C GLY A 324 27.84 -0.57 16.50
N TYR A 325 26.89 -0.27 15.62
CA TYR A 325 25.59 -0.94 15.62
C TYR A 325 25.70 -2.44 15.27
N LEU A 326 26.55 -2.80 14.29
CA LEU A 326 26.86 -4.19 13.97
C LEU A 326 27.43 -4.91 15.20
N ASP A 327 28.47 -4.37 15.83
CA ASP A 327 29.16 -4.98 16.97
C ASP A 327 28.21 -5.17 18.15
N ARG A 328 27.36 -4.18 18.43
CA ARG A 328 26.31 -4.28 19.45
C ARG A 328 25.30 -5.39 19.17
N THR A 329 24.85 -5.50 17.92
CA THR A 329 23.88 -6.51 17.48
C THR A 329 24.37 -7.94 17.71
N PHE A 330 25.66 -8.17 17.45
CA PHE A 330 26.31 -9.49 17.52
C PHE A 330 27.07 -9.76 18.83
N ALA A 331 27.10 -8.80 19.76
CA ALA A 331 27.74 -8.97 21.06
C ALA A 331 27.15 -10.15 21.85
N SER A 332 27.91 -10.69 22.82
CA SER A 332 27.44 -11.78 23.68
C SER A 332 26.20 -11.39 24.51
N ASN A 333 26.10 -10.13 24.92
CA ASN A 333 24.92 -9.53 25.55
C ASN A 333 23.98 -8.83 24.54
N GLY A 334 24.24 -8.97 23.24
CA GLY A 334 23.44 -8.40 22.15
C GLY A 334 22.16 -9.18 21.87
N ALA A 335 21.27 -8.59 21.08
CA ALA A 335 19.94 -9.14 20.80
C ALA A 335 20.00 -10.54 20.16
N LEU A 336 20.85 -10.75 19.14
CA LEU A 336 20.87 -12.01 18.39
C LEU A 336 21.35 -13.19 19.23
N ASN A 337 22.44 -13.03 19.99
CA ASN A 337 22.96 -14.11 20.83
C ASN A 337 21.93 -14.54 21.89
N ASN A 338 21.26 -13.59 22.52
CA ASN A 338 20.29 -13.87 23.58
C ASN A 338 18.97 -14.43 23.05
N LEU A 339 18.53 -13.98 21.87
CA LEU A 339 17.40 -14.58 21.16
C LEU A 339 17.71 -16.02 20.75
N ASN A 340 18.91 -16.30 20.24
CA ASN A 340 19.33 -17.65 19.87
C ASN A 340 19.26 -18.62 21.07
N ILE A 341 19.78 -18.18 22.23
CA ILE A 341 19.74 -18.98 23.47
C ILE A 341 18.30 -19.21 23.91
N ALA A 342 17.47 -18.16 23.94
CA ALA A 342 16.06 -18.27 24.33
C ALA A 342 15.26 -19.20 23.41
N ALA A 343 15.44 -19.07 22.09
CA ALA A 343 14.80 -19.93 21.09
C ALA A 343 15.24 -21.39 21.23
N SER A 344 16.52 -21.63 21.53
CA SER A 344 17.04 -22.97 21.83
C SER A 344 16.35 -23.61 23.04
N TYR A 345 16.15 -22.85 24.13
CA TYR A 345 15.45 -23.35 25.31
C TYR A 345 13.98 -23.66 25.04
N ASN A 346 13.36 -22.97 24.08
CA ASN A 346 11.99 -23.24 23.66
C ASN A 346 11.87 -24.32 22.58
N ASN A 347 12.99 -24.94 22.15
CA ASN A 347 13.06 -25.86 21.01
C ASN A 347 12.39 -25.29 19.75
N GLN A 348 12.63 -24.01 19.49
CA GLN A 348 12.07 -23.26 18.37
C GLN A 348 13.16 -22.62 17.53
N LYS A 349 12.81 -22.31 16.28
CA LYS A 349 13.60 -21.48 15.38
C LYS A 349 12.97 -20.10 15.31
N ALA A 350 13.79 -19.06 15.43
CA ALA A 350 13.36 -17.68 15.26
C ALA A 350 13.90 -17.12 13.94
N ASP A 351 13.00 -16.60 13.12
CA ASP A 351 13.34 -15.88 11.89
C ASP A 351 13.82 -14.47 12.26
N VAL A 352 14.93 -14.02 11.67
CA VAL A 352 15.53 -12.72 12.01
C VAL A 352 15.79 -11.84 10.79
N TYR A 353 15.41 -10.57 10.94
CA TYR A 353 15.75 -9.47 10.03
C TYR A 353 16.59 -8.44 10.77
N ILE A 354 17.54 -7.82 10.07
CA ILE A 354 18.41 -6.79 10.65
C ILE A 354 18.20 -5.48 9.90
N ALA A 355 17.99 -4.40 10.63
CA ALA A 355 17.76 -3.11 10.02
C ALA A 355 19.02 -2.54 9.37
N ILE A 356 18.89 -1.97 8.17
CA ILE A 356 19.94 -1.21 7.49
C ILE A 356 19.79 0.25 7.92
N PRO A 357 20.76 0.84 8.62
CA PRO A 357 20.73 2.25 9.00
C PRO A 357 20.69 3.18 7.77
N TYR A 358 20.09 4.36 7.90
CA TYR A 358 20.00 5.31 6.80
C TYR A 358 21.35 6.02 6.57
N PRO A 359 21.94 5.95 5.36
CA PRO A 359 23.16 6.68 5.04
C PRO A 359 22.87 8.18 4.96
N LYS A 360 23.52 8.98 5.82
CA LYS A 360 23.29 10.43 5.93
C LYS A 360 23.45 11.14 4.58
N ARG A 361 22.67 12.20 4.36
CA ARG A 361 22.67 13.01 3.13
C ARG A 361 23.50 14.28 3.21
N THR A 362 23.98 14.59 4.40
CA THR A 362 24.72 15.81 4.71
C THR A 362 26.13 15.46 5.13
N GLU A 363 27.07 16.36 4.82
CA GLU A 363 28.50 16.21 5.12
C GLU A 363 29.14 14.99 4.43
N ASP A 364 30.46 14.99 4.35
CA ASP A 364 31.21 13.87 3.78
C ASP A 364 30.98 12.55 4.55
N ILE A 365 31.10 11.44 3.81
CA ILE A 365 31.09 10.08 4.35
C ILE A 365 32.51 9.70 4.75
N VAL A 366 32.71 9.40 6.03
CA VAL A 366 34.03 9.04 6.59
C VAL A 366 34.15 7.52 6.71
N THR A 367 35.19 6.95 6.12
CA THR A 367 35.48 5.51 6.18
C THR A 367 36.12 5.11 7.52
N LEU A 368 36.27 3.81 7.80
CA LEU A 368 36.88 3.31 9.05
C LEU A 368 38.36 3.72 9.21
N ASP A 369 39.08 3.93 8.12
CA ASP A 369 40.46 4.43 8.09
C ASP A 369 40.55 5.96 8.07
N GLY A 370 39.41 6.66 8.19
CA GLY A 370 39.35 8.12 8.31
C GLY A 370 39.41 8.88 6.99
N ILE A 371 39.24 8.20 5.85
CA ILE A 371 39.16 8.87 4.53
C ILE A 371 37.80 9.55 4.40
N SER A 372 37.82 10.83 4.03
CA SER A 372 36.63 11.62 3.72
C SER A 372 36.24 11.43 2.26
N LEU A 373 35.04 10.90 2.01
CA LEU A 373 34.46 10.73 0.69
C LEU A 373 33.36 11.77 0.49
N THR A 374 33.29 12.37 -0.69
CA THR A 374 32.19 13.26 -1.06
C THR A 374 30.86 12.52 -0.89
N ASN A 375 29.88 13.19 -0.28
CA ASN A 375 28.54 12.63 -0.11
C ASN A 375 27.73 12.73 -1.40
N ASP A 376 27.63 11.62 -2.10
CA ASP A 376 26.83 11.44 -3.29
C ASP A 376 26.04 10.12 -3.21
N VAL A 377 25.31 9.77 -4.26
CA VAL A 377 24.51 8.53 -4.28
C VAL A 377 25.39 7.28 -4.20
N TYR A 378 26.63 7.32 -4.72
CA TYR A 378 27.52 6.18 -4.77
C TYR A 378 28.19 5.93 -3.42
N SER A 379 28.73 6.96 -2.76
CA SER A 379 29.36 6.80 -1.44
C SER A 379 28.36 6.39 -0.35
N ARG A 380 27.11 6.88 -0.44
CA ARG A 380 26.01 6.43 0.42
C ARG A 380 25.60 4.98 0.16
N TYR A 381 25.51 4.58 -1.12
CA TYR A 381 25.28 3.20 -1.49
C TYR A 381 26.40 2.29 -0.97
N ASP A 382 27.66 2.68 -1.14
CA ASP A 382 28.82 1.90 -0.70
C ASP A 382 28.84 1.68 0.82
N LEU A 383 28.50 2.70 1.62
CA LEU A 383 28.34 2.56 3.07
C LEU A 383 27.24 1.54 3.43
N ALA A 384 26.04 1.69 2.87
CA ALA A 384 24.92 0.78 3.15
C ALA A 384 25.22 -0.65 2.67
N LYS A 385 25.81 -0.78 1.48
CA LYS A 385 26.25 -2.06 0.89
C LYS A 385 27.30 -2.72 1.76
N TRP A 386 28.31 -1.97 2.22
CA TRP A 386 29.35 -2.48 3.11
C TRP A 386 28.72 -3.06 4.38
N TYR A 387 27.79 -2.34 5.00
CA TYR A 387 27.10 -2.81 6.20
C TYR A 387 26.31 -4.11 5.94
N VAL A 388 25.55 -4.18 4.85
CA VAL A 388 24.84 -5.40 4.42
C VAL A 388 25.81 -6.58 4.27
N ASP A 389 26.96 -6.36 3.61
CA ASP A 389 28.01 -7.39 3.46
C ASP A 389 28.57 -7.83 4.82
N GLN A 390 28.80 -6.91 5.76
CA GLN A 390 29.29 -7.25 7.10
C GLN A 390 28.26 -8.03 7.93
N VAL A 391 26.99 -7.67 7.86
CA VAL A 391 25.91 -8.41 8.54
C VAL A 391 25.85 -9.86 8.06
N MET A 392 25.88 -10.08 6.73
CA MET A 392 25.87 -11.44 6.16
C MET A 392 27.07 -12.25 6.64
N ASN A 393 28.27 -11.66 6.62
CA ASN A 393 29.49 -12.31 7.10
C ASN A 393 29.40 -12.67 8.58
N LYS A 394 28.90 -11.77 9.42
CA LYS A 394 28.73 -12.01 10.87
C LYS A 394 27.69 -13.10 11.13
N MET A 395 26.54 -13.10 10.44
CA MET A 395 25.55 -14.18 10.57
C MET A 395 26.15 -15.55 10.25
N GLN A 396 26.94 -15.65 9.18
CA GLN A 396 27.62 -16.89 8.81
C GLN A 396 28.65 -17.32 9.87
N GLN A 397 29.46 -16.39 10.37
CA GLN A 397 30.50 -16.67 11.38
C GLN A 397 29.91 -17.06 12.73
N SER A 398 28.82 -16.42 13.16
CA SER A 398 28.16 -16.70 14.44
C SER A 398 27.50 -18.07 14.48
N ASN A 399 27.11 -18.63 13.32
CA ASN A 399 26.56 -19.98 13.19
C ASN A 399 25.45 -20.29 14.20
N TYR A 400 24.48 -19.37 14.32
CA TYR A 400 23.38 -19.50 15.28
C TYR A 400 22.52 -20.73 14.99
N SER A 401 22.50 -21.68 15.93
CA SER A 401 21.79 -22.96 15.77
C SER A 401 20.28 -22.84 15.84
N SER A 402 19.74 -21.74 16.38
CA SER A 402 18.31 -21.54 16.64
C SER A 402 17.73 -20.29 15.96
N LEU A 403 18.52 -19.60 15.13
CA LEU A 403 18.06 -18.50 14.29
C LEU A 403 18.04 -18.90 12.82
N ASN A 404 17.13 -18.29 12.05
CA ASN A 404 17.16 -18.30 10.59
C ASN A 404 17.31 -16.86 10.11
N PHE A 405 18.43 -16.54 9.45
CA PHE A 405 18.58 -15.22 8.84
C PHE A 405 17.67 -15.12 7.62
N LYS A 406 16.72 -14.20 7.64
CA LYS A 406 15.77 -14.00 6.54
C LYS A 406 16.09 -12.80 5.66
N GLY A 407 16.78 -11.80 6.20
CA GLY A 407 17.28 -10.68 5.43
C GLY A 407 17.25 -9.37 6.18
N PHE A 408 16.82 -8.31 5.52
CA PHE A 408 17.03 -6.94 5.97
C PHE A 408 15.74 -6.14 6.07
N TYR A 409 15.76 -5.15 6.96
CA TYR A 409 14.69 -4.16 7.13
C TYR A 409 15.24 -2.77 6.79
N TRP A 410 14.54 -1.97 5.98
CA TRP A 410 14.97 -0.59 5.73
C TRP A 410 14.52 0.35 6.85
N MET A 411 15.48 1.01 7.51
CA MET A 411 15.22 1.83 8.71
C MET A 411 14.23 2.98 8.48
N ASN A 412 14.37 3.72 7.39
CA ASN A 412 13.69 5.01 7.25
C ASN A 412 12.27 4.84 6.69
N GLU A 413 11.26 5.25 7.45
CA GLU A 413 9.83 5.03 7.17
C GLU A 413 9.25 5.82 5.97
N THR A 414 10.09 6.54 5.22
CA THR A 414 9.71 7.30 4.01
C THR A 414 10.90 7.38 3.05
N VAL A 415 10.67 7.15 1.76
CA VAL A 415 11.69 7.39 0.72
C VAL A 415 11.58 8.85 0.29
N LYS A 416 12.47 9.74 0.74
CA LYS A 416 12.21 11.19 0.64
C LYS A 416 12.65 11.81 -0.68
N VAL A 417 13.62 11.22 -1.36
CA VAL A 417 14.25 11.77 -2.57
C VAL A 417 14.58 10.68 -3.59
N THR A 418 14.72 11.08 -4.85
CA THR A 418 14.98 10.16 -5.97
C THR A 418 16.28 9.37 -5.79
N GLU A 419 17.32 9.94 -5.18
CA GLU A 419 18.57 9.21 -4.93
C GLU A 419 18.36 8.03 -3.98
N ASP A 420 17.42 8.11 -3.05
CA ASP A 420 17.12 7.00 -2.14
C ASP A 420 16.45 5.84 -2.90
N GLU A 421 15.67 6.12 -3.94
CA GLU A 421 15.08 5.08 -4.81
C GLU A 421 16.18 4.26 -5.51
N VAL A 422 17.26 4.92 -5.94
CA VAL A 422 18.42 4.26 -6.57
C VAL A 422 19.18 3.39 -5.56
N ILE A 423 19.41 3.90 -4.35
CA ILE A 423 20.11 3.14 -3.29
C ILE A 423 19.29 1.90 -2.91
N ILE A 424 17.99 2.09 -2.63
CA ILE A 424 17.11 1.01 -2.15
C ILE A 424 16.97 -0.09 -3.22
N SER A 425 16.71 0.26 -4.48
CA SER A 425 16.57 -0.71 -5.56
C SER A 425 17.87 -1.49 -5.84
N SER A 426 19.02 -0.82 -5.72
CA SER A 426 20.34 -1.46 -5.85
C SER A 426 20.65 -2.40 -4.68
N LEU A 427 20.25 -2.04 -3.46
CA LEU A 427 20.38 -2.90 -2.28
C LEU A 427 19.42 -4.09 -2.37
N ALA A 428 18.16 -3.87 -2.78
CA ALA A 428 17.17 -4.92 -2.97
C ALA A 428 17.68 -6.04 -3.89
N SER A 429 18.20 -5.65 -5.06
CA SER A 429 18.76 -6.58 -6.04
C SER A 429 19.89 -7.42 -5.43
N LYS A 430 20.83 -6.78 -4.71
CA LYS A 430 21.95 -7.46 -4.04
C LYS A 430 21.51 -8.40 -2.92
N ILE A 431 20.50 -8.02 -2.14
CA ILE A 431 19.97 -8.83 -1.04
C ILE A 431 19.29 -10.08 -1.62
N GLN A 432 18.50 -9.92 -2.67
CA GLN A 432 17.77 -11.00 -3.34
C GLN A 432 18.71 -11.97 -4.08
N GLU A 433 19.83 -11.51 -4.62
CA GLU A 433 20.91 -12.38 -5.16
C GLU A 433 21.48 -13.37 -4.12
N LYS A 434 21.22 -13.15 -2.83
CA LYS A 434 21.63 -14.02 -1.72
C LYS A 434 20.48 -14.85 -1.15
N ASP A 435 19.36 -14.94 -1.86
CA ASP A 435 18.13 -15.61 -1.42
C ASP A 435 17.61 -15.07 -0.06
N LEU A 436 17.84 -13.77 0.18
CA LEU A 436 17.36 -13.05 1.35
C LEU A 436 16.25 -12.06 0.94
N PHE A 437 15.42 -11.70 1.90
CA PHE A 437 14.32 -10.76 1.72
C PHE A 437 14.68 -9.34 2.17
N PHE A 438 14.09 -8.35 1.51
CA PHE A 438 14.18 -6.95 1.93
C PHE A 438 12.80 -6.39 2.28
N ILE A 439 12.60 -6.00 3.55
CA ILE A 439 11.30 -5.56 4.07
C ILE A 439 11.31 -4.09 4.50
N TYR A 440 10.11 -3.51 4.58
CA TYR A 440 9.91 -2.09 4.85
C TYR A 440 8.68 -1.85 5.74
N ALA A 441 8.76 -0.95 6.72
CA ALA A 441 7.55 -0.42 7.38
C ALA A 441 7.43 1.08 7.09
N PRO A 442 6.54 1.49 6.17
CA PRO A 442 6.28 2.89 5.89
C PRO A 442 5.28 3.50 6.86
N HIS A 443 5.43 4.79 7.13
CA HIS A 443 4.42 5.60 7.80
C HIS A 443 3.15 5.73 6.93
N ALA A 444 1.95 5.66 7.52
CA ALA A 444 0.68 5.71 6.76
C ALA A 444 0.45 6.99 5.97
N THR A 445 1.09 8.10 6.34
CA THR A 445 1.01 9.38 5.60
C THR A 445 2.15 9.55 4.58
N SER A 446 2.96 8.52 4.37
CA SER A 446 4.01 8.54 3.36
C SER A 446 3.39 8.58 1.97
N THR A 447 3.67 9.65 1.21
CA THR A 447 3.06 9.90 -0.12
C THR A 447 3.50 8.89 -1.18
N ASN A 448 4.54 8.11 -0.91
CA ASN A 448 5.10 7.12 -1.82
C ASN A 448 5.07 5.69 -1.29
N PHE A 449 4.32 5.41 -0.22
CA PHE A 449 4.09 4.05 0.25
C PHE A 449 3.65 3.11 -0.89
N LYS A 450 2.75 3.56 -1.78
CA LYS A 450 2.26 2.80 -2.93
C LYS A 450 3.35 2.25 -3.86
N LYS A 451 4.55 2.83 -3.84
CA LYS A 451 5.72 2.46 -4.66
C LYS A 451 6.64 1.43 -4.00
N TRP A 452 6.30 0.88 -2.83
CA TRP A 452 7.20 -0.04 -2.10
C TRP A 452 7.71 -1.20 -2.95
N ARG A 453 6.88 -1.74 -3.85
CA ARG A 453 7.29 -2.80 -4.80
C ARG A 453 8.23 -2.30 -5.88
N ASP A 454 8.02 -1.09 -6.37
CA ASP A 454 8.87 -0.46 -7.39
C ASP A 454 10.27 -0.19 -6.82
N TYR A 455 10.37 0.05 -5.52
CA TYR A 455 11.64 0.16 -4.80
C TYR A 455 12.37 -1.18 -4.62
N GLY A 456 11.71 -2.31 -4.87
CA GLY A 456 12.30 -3.64 -4.81
C GLY A 456 12.11 -4.37 -3.49
N PHE A 457 11.34 -3.84 -2.54
CA PHE A 457 11.01 -4.55 -1.30
C PHE A 457 10.16 -5.81 -1.58
N ASP A 458 10.38 -6.87 -0.79
CA ASP A 458 9.67 -8.15 -0.87
C ASP A 458 8.40 -8.18 -0.03
N ALA A 459 8.33 -7.33 1.00
CA ALA A 459 7.13 -7.06 1.76
C ALA A 459 7.19 -5.66 2.37
N ALA A 460 6.02 -5.07 2.56
CA ALA A 460 5.86 -3.85 3.34
C ALA A 460 4.80 -4.04 4.44
N PHE A 461 4.93 -3.33 5.56
CA PHE A 461 3.99 -3.37 6.68
C PHE A 461 3.64 -1.94 7.11
N LEU A 462 2.50 -1.43 6.64
CA LEU A 462 2.10 -0.04 6.82
C LEU A 462 1.87 0.28 8.31
N GLN A 463 2.44 1.37 8.80
CA GLN A 463 2.29 1.87 10.18
C GLN A 463 1.16 2.91 10.28
N PRO A 464 -0.03 2.56 10.82
CA PRO A 464 -1.14 3.50 10.92
C PRO A 464 -0.80 4.74 11.77
N ASN A 465 0.11 4.61 12.74
CA ASN A 465 0.47 5.62 13.74
C ASN A 465 -0.68 6.03 14.67
N ALA A 466 -1.75 5.23 14.75
CA ALA A 466 -2.92 5.54 15.58
C ALA A 466 -2.63 5.51 17.10
N PHE A 467 -1.54 4.85 17.50
CA PHE A 467 -1.08 4.72 18.88
C PHE A 467 -0.66 6.03 19.56
N ARG A 468 -0.36 7.07 18.78
CA ARG A 468 0.08 8.37 19.31
C ARG A 468 -1.09 9.11 19.96
N THR A 469 -0.86 9.70 21.13
CA THR A 469 -1.92 10.36 21.92
C THR A 469 -2.49 11.61 21.24
N ASN A 470 -1.70 12.30 20.42
CA ASN A 470 -2.09 13.52 19.71
C ASN A 470 -2.84 13.28 18.38
N VAL A 471 -3.03 12.03 17.98
CA VAL A 471 -3.75 11.68 16.75
C VAL A 471 -5.25 11.64 17.04
N ALA A 472 -5.99 12.59 16.49
CA ALA A 472 -7.45 12.56 16.42
C ALA A 472 -7.94 11.48 15.44
N ASN A 473 -9.23 11.10 15.54
CA ASN A 473 -9.91 10.17 14.63
C ASN A 473 -9.14 8.87 14.36
N LYS A 474 -8.73 8.17 15.43
CA LYS A 474 -7.95 6.92 15.33
C LYS A 474 -8.63 5.85 14.47
N THR A 475 -9.95 5.73 14.59
CA THR A 475 -10.78 4.82 13.78
C THR A 475 -10.65 5.08 12.29
N GLU A 476 -10.76 6.34 11.86
CA GLU A 476 -10.61 6.75 10.46
C GLU A 476 -9.22 6.38 9.92
N ARG A 477 -8.18 6.72 10.69
CA ARG A 477 -6.78 6.42 10.36
C ARG A 477 -6.53 4.92 10.23
N LEU A 478 -7.13 4.11 11.09
CA LEU A 478 -7.02 2.65 11.00
C LEU A 478 -7.75 2.14 9.75
N HIS A 479 -9.01 2.52 9.48
CA HIS A 479 -9.70 2.10 8.24
C HIS A 479 -8.86 2.42 7.01
N ARG A 480 -8.36 3.65 6.91
CA ARG A 480 -7.55 4.10 5.79
C ARG A 480 -6.27 3.27 5.63
N ALA A 481 -5.60 2.95 6.73
CA ALA A 481 -4.39 2.12 6.68
C ALA A 481 -4.69 0.68 6.22
N PHE A 482 -5.76 0.05 6.73
CA PHE A 482 -6.16 -1.30 6.34
C PHE A 482 -6.62 -1.37 4.87
N VAL A 483 -7.42 -0.40 4.42
CA VAL A 483 -7.84 -0.30 3.01
C VAL A 483 -6.63 -0.10 2.10
N ASN A 484 -5.70 0.80 2.46
CA ASN A 484 -4.47 1.00 1.69
C ASN A 484 -3.60 -0.26 1.67
N ALA A 485 -3.55 -1.03 2.77
CA ALA A 485 -2.84 -2.29 2.83
C ALA A 485 -3.44 -3.33 1.86
N GLN A 486 -4.75 -3.39 1.70
CA GLN A 486 -5.43 -4.22 0.69
C GLN A 486 -5.15 -3.77 -0.75
N ILE A 487 -5.20 -2.45 -1.00
CA ILE A 487 -4.98 -1.87 -2.34
C ILE A 487 -3.53 -2.10 -2.81
N TYR A 488 -2.57 -1.83 -1.93
CA TYR A 488 -1.15 -1.85 -2.27
C TYR A 488 -0.42 -3.14 -1.86
N GLY A 489 -1.17 -4.08 -1.27
CA GLY A 489 -0.72 -5.42 -0.92
C GLY A 489 0.29 -5.52 0.22
N SER A 490 0.30 -4.55 1.12
CA SER A 490 1.15 -4.56 2.33
C SER A 490 0.46 -5.28 3.48
N GLY A 491 1.23 -5.70 4.49
CA GLY A 491 0.71 -5.99 5.81
C GLY A 491 0.47 -4.72 6.63
N ILE A 492 0.20 -4.90 7.93
CA ILE A 492 0.03 -3.83 8.90
C ILE A 492 1.07 -3.98 10.01
N THR A 493 1.66 -2.86 10.40
CA THR A 493 2.43 -2.74 11.64
C THR A 493 1.50 -2.27 12.76
N MET A 494 1.35 -3.09 13.79
CA MET A 494 0.65 -2.73 15.02
C MET A 494 1.60 -2.02 15.97
N GLU A 495 1.19 -0.90 16.53
CA GLU A 495 2.10 -0.02 17.27
C GLU A 495 1.62 0.22 18.70
N ILE A 496 2.56 0.23 19.63
CA ILE A 496 2.33 0.67 21.00
C ILE A 496 3.52 1.47 21.53
N ASN A 497 3.24 2.56 22.25
CA ASN A 497 4.23 3.34 22.98
C ASN A 497 4.84 2.55 24.15
N SER A 498 6.01 2.96 24.62
CA SER A 498 6.57 2.44 25.89
C SER A 498 5.90 3.15 27.08
N TYR A 499 5.08 2.42 27.82
CA TYR A 499 4.50 2.88 29.07
C TYR A 499 5.24 2.28 30.26
N GLY A 500 5.87 3.12 31.07
CA GLY A 500 6.74 2.72 32.18
C GLY A 500 5.98 2.45 33.48
N THR A 501 4.84 3.12 33.68
CA THR A 501 3.98 2.98 34.86
C THR A 501 2.53 2.69 34.46
N PRO A 502 1.70 2.13 35.36
CA PRO A 502 0.27 1.90 35.08
C PRO A 502 -0.47 3.18 34.66
N GLU A 503 -0.18 4.31 35.29
CA GLU A 503 -0.82 5.60 34.99
C GLU A 503 -0.48 6.10 33.59
N GLN A 504 0.76 5.84 33.12
CA GLN A 504 1.14 6.10 31.74
C GLN A 504 0.41 5.15 30.79
N ALA A 505 0.28 3.87 31.15
CA ALA A 505 -0.35 2.85 30.33
C ALA A 505 -1.82 3.14 30.01
N GLU A 506 -2.55 3.79 30.93
CA GLU A 506 -3.94 4.21 30.67
C GLU A 506 -4.08 5.07 29.39
N GLN A 507 -3.06 5.86 29.05
CA GLN A 507 -3.05 6.69 27.83
C GLN A 507 -3.02 5.84 26.54
N GLY A 508 -2.61 4.58 26.63
CA GLY A 508 -2.51 3.66 25.49
C GLY A 508 -3.72 2.75 25.31
N VAL A 509 -4.63 2.69 26.28
CA VAL A 509 -5.70 1.68 26.33
C VAL A 509 -6.64 1.81 25.13
N GLU A 510 -7.10 3.03 24.84
CA GLU A 510 -7.97 3.31 23.70
C GLU A 510 -7.33 2.82 22.39
N ALA A 511 -6.12 3.26 22.10
CA ALA A 511 -5.45 2.93 20.85
C ALA A 511 -5.17 1.42 20.73
N PHE A 512 -4.67 0.79 21.79
CA PHE A 512 -4.39 -0.64 21.78
C PHE A 512 -5.65 -1.48 21.56
N ASN A 513 -6.75 -1.14 22.23
CA ASN A 513 -8.03 -1.81 22.03
C ASN A 513 -8.55 -1.64 20.60
N LEU A 514 -8.43 -0.44 20.02
CA LEU A 514 -8.79 -0.20 18.62
C LEU A 514 -7.95 -1.04 17.65
N TYR A 515 -6.65 -1.14 17.88
CA TYR A 515 -5.77 -2.00 17.10
C TYR A 515 -6.18 -3.48 17.17
N MET A 516 -6.53 -4.00 18.35
CA MET A 516 -7.02 -5.38 18.53
C MET A 516 -8.38 -5.60 17.85
N ASP A 517 -9.28 -4.64 17.93
CA ASP A 517 -10.59 -4.67 17.29
C ASP A 517 -10.45 -4.67 15.77
N PHE A 518 -9.69 -3.72 15.20
CA PHE A 518 -9.44 -3.67 13.75
C PHE A 518 -8.71 -4.90 13.22
N ALA A 519 -7.77 -5.45 14.00
CA ALA A 519 -7.14 -6.71 13.65
C ALA A 519 -8.16 -7.85 13.47
N LYS A 520 -9.23 -7.89 14.26
CA LYS A 520 -10.32 -8.88 14.10
C LYS A 520 -11.19 -8.54 12.89
N ARG A 521 -11.62 -7.29 12.76
CA ARG A 521 -12.51 -6.83 11.67
C ARG A 521 -11.92 -7.06 10.28
N TYR A 522 -10.61 -6.89 10.13
CA TYR A 522 -9.87 -7.07 8.88
C TYR A 522 -9.13 -8.41 8.79
N GLU A 523 -9.40 -9.33 9.71
CA GLU A 523 -8.79 -10.67 9.74
C GLU A 523 -7.26 -10.65 9.71
N LEU A 524 -6.63 -9.64 10.32
CA LEU A 524 -5.18 -9.48 10.36
C LEU A 524 -4.50 -10.68 11.01
N SER A 525 -5.13 -11.38 11.94
CA SER A 525 -4.57 -12.60 12.55
C SER A 525 -4.41 -13.77 11.58
N LYS A 526 -5.12 -13.77 10.44
CA LYS A 526 -4.93 -14.76 9.37
C LYS A 526 -3.75 -14.42 8.46
N LYS A 527 -3.20 -13.21 8.57
CA LYS A 527 -2.17 -12.64 7.72
C LYS A 527 -0.99 -12.14 8.56
N GLY A 528 0.13 -11.88 7.91
CA GLY A 528 1.32 -11.40 8.59
C GLY A 528 1.13 -10.05 9.27
N MET A 529 1.63 -9.89 10.49
CA MET A 529 1.72 -8.60 11.18
C MET A 529 3.11 -8.36 11.76
N ILE A 530 3.50 -7.09 11.88
CA ILE A 530 4.65 -6.69 12.70
C ILE A 530 4.13 -5.96 13.93
N PHE A 531 4.61 -6.34 15.10
CA PHE A 531 4.36 -5.66 16.35
C PHE A 531 5.52 -4.73 16.68
N TYR A 532 5.27 -3.43 16.51
CA TYR A 532 6.16 -2.35 16.89
C TYR A 532 5.90 -1.97 18.34
N GLN A 533 6.94 -2.12 19.16
CA GLN A 533 6.94 -1.71 20.56
C GLN A 533 8.14 -0.81 20.78
N ASP A 534 7.94 0.33 21.41
CA ASP A 534 9.04 1.30 21.54
C ASP A 534 10.27 0.73 22.28
N ARG A 535 10.14 0.10 23.46
CA ARG A 535 11.30 -0.52 24.15
C ARG A 535 11.14 -2.00 24.44
N ASN A 536 10.19 -2.34 25.30
CA ASN A 536 10.04 -3.70 25.81
C ASN A 536 8.60 -3.99 26.24
N MET A 537 7.62 -3.52 25.47
CA MET A 537 6.24 -3.61 25.92
C MET A 537 5.70 -5.03 26.02
N ILE A 538 6.05 -5.95 25.13
CA ILE A 538 5.63 -7.35 25.27
C ILE A 538 6.19 -7.95 26.56
N TYR A 539 7.46 -7.67 26.89
CA TYR A 539 8.05 -8.10 28.15
C TYR A 539 7.28 -7.54 29.36
N ARG A 540 6.95 -6.23 29.35
CA ARG A 540 6.19 -5.60 30.45
C ARG A 540 4.77 -6.15 30.55
N MET A 541 4.08 -6.30 29.42
CA MET A 541 2.76 -6.93 29.30
C MET A 541 2.72 -8.30 29.99
N ALA A 542 3.77 -9.11 29.80
CA ALA A 542 3.85 -10.45 30.35
C ALA A 542 4.32 -10.53 31.82
N THR A 543 5.14 -9.58 32.28
CA THR A 543 5.87 -9.71 33.56
C THR A 543 5.42 -8.73 34.65
N PHE A 544 4.80 -7.61 34.28
CA PHE A 544 4.41 -6.60 35.26
C PHE A 544 3.06 -6.97 35.90
N PRO A 545 2.95 -6.94 37.25
CA PRO A 545 1.76 -7.42 37.96
C PRO A 545 0.65 -6.37 38.02
N TYR A 546 0.36 -5.67 36.90
CA TYR A 546 -0.71 -4.68 36.83
C TYR A 546 -1.78 -5.09 35.81
N PRO A 547 -3.08 -4.89 36.13
CA PRO A 547 -4.18 -5.34 35.28
C PRO A 547 -4.12 -4.84 33.84
N VAL A 548 -3.72 -3.58 33.59
CA VAL A 548 -3.64 -3.01 32.23
C VAL A 548 -2.68 -3.79 31.32
N TYR A 549 -1.48 -4.11 31.83
CA TYR A 549 -0.47 -4.88 31.10
C TYR A 549 -0.92 -6.32 30.85
N GLN A 550 -1.49 -6.97 31.87
CA GLN A 550 -2.00 -8.34 31.77
C GLN A 550 -3.18 -8.44 30.79
N ASN A 551 -4.07 -7.44 30.80
CA ASN A 551 -5.19 -7.35 29.86
C ASN A 551 -4.72 -7.15 28.43
N TRP A 552 -3.72 -6.30 28.19
CA TRP A 552 -3.12 -6.18 26.85
C TRP A 552 -2.45 -7.47 26.39
N TYR A 553 -1.70 -8.14 27.26
CA TYR A 553 -1.08 -9.43 26.92
C TYR A 553 -2.13 -10.49 26.56
N LYS A 554 -3.22 -10.55 27.34
CA LYS A 554 -4.36 -11.43 27.07
C LYS A 554 -5.02 -11.09 25.73
N GLN A 555 -5.33 -9.82 25.47
CA GLN A 555 -5.93 -9.40 24.20
C GLN A 555 -5.03 -9.73 22.99
N LEU A 556 -3.72 -9.50 23.11
CA LEU A 556 -2.74 -9.82 22.07
C LEU A 556 -2.72 -11.32 21.77
N THR A 557 -2.61 -12.15 22.83
CA THR A 557 -2.56 -13.61 22.71
C THR A 557 -3.86 -14.20 22.17
N GLU A 558 -5.02 -13.76 22.66
CA GLU A 558 -6.32 -14.21 22.16
C GLU A 558 -6.59 -13.80 20.71
N THR A 559 -6.06 -12.66 20.26
CA THR A 559 -6.30 -12.16 18.91
C THR A 559 -5.39 -12.81 17.87
N PHE A 560 -4.10 -12.96 18.17
CA PHE A 560 -3.08 -13.37 17.20
C PHE A 560 -2.54 -14.78 17.39
N PHE A 561 -2.65 -15.32 18.59
CA PHE A 561 -2.09 -16.61 18.95
C PHE A 561 -3.14 -17.50 19.62
N PRO A 562 -4.37 -17.62 19.08
CA PRO A 562 -5.45 -18.34 19.75
C PRO A 562 -5.07 -19.81 19.97
N VAL A 563 -5.55 -20.40 21.07
CA VAL A 563 -5.32 -21.81 21.40
C VAL A 563 -5.83 -22.69 20.26
N GLN A 564 -4.92 -23.49 19.71
CA GLN A 564 -5.22 -24.44 18.63
C GLN A 564 -5.95 -25.69 19.13
#